data_AF-A0A2N5DU35-F1
#
_entry.id   AF-A0A2N5DU35-F1
#
_cell.length_a   1.000
_cell.length_b   1.000
_cell.length_c   1.000
_cell.angle_alpha   90.00
_cell.angle_beta   90.00
_cell.angle_gamma   90.00
#
_symmetry.space_group_name_H-M   'P 1'
#
loop_
_entity.id
_entity.type
_entity.pdbx_description
1 polymer ?
#
loop_
_entity_poly.entity_id
_entity_poly.type
_entity_poly.pdbx_seq_one_letter_code
_entity_poly.pdbx_strand_id
1 'polypeptide(L)' 'MHVPGIVASSLDNAQLAELMNFLNEKWGDPQGYPAFTPQEVKTLRDTPVADVVKYRRQLVKRYLKEGMKTADYPWP' A
#
# COMPACT_ATOMS: atom_id res chain seq x y z
N MET A 1 5.53 2.95 -4.60
CA MET A 1 5.76 1.65 -3.90
C MET A 1 7.26 1.43 -3.83
N HIS A 2 7.82 1.29 -2.62
CA HIS A 2 9.27 1.43 -2.40
C HIS A 2 9.91 0.21 -1.71
N VAL A 3 9.23 -0.94 -1.71
CA VAL A 3 9.78 -2.18 -1.13
C VAL A 3 10.74 -2.81 -2.15
N PRO A 4 11.99 -3.17 -1.76
CA PRO A 4 13.01 -3.66 -2.69
C PRO A 4 12.56 -4.80 -3.61
N GLY A 5 11.77 -5.75 -3.10
CA GLY A 5 11.26 -6.88 -3.89
C GLY A 5 10.26 -6.51 -5.00
N ILE A 6 9.52 -5.41 -4.86
CA ILE A 6 8.55 -4.94 -5.87
C ILE A 6 9.24 -4.07 -6.92
N VAL A 7 10.30 -3.35 -6.53
CA VAL A 7 11.09 -2.55 -7.48
C VAL A 7 11.95 -3.45 -8.36
N ALA A 8 12.44 -4.56 -7.82
CA ALA A 8 13.25 -5.55 -8.55
C ALA A 8 12.42 -6.55 -9.40
N SER A 9 11.09 -6.58 -9.25
CA SER A 9 10.24 -7.55 -9.97
C SER A 9 9.88 -7.12 -11.40
N SER A 10 10.31 -5.94 -11.85
CA SER A 10 10.04 -5.38 -13.19
C SER A 10 8.56 -5.31 -13.57
N LEU A 11 7.66 -5.32 -12.59
CA LEU A 11 6.22 -5.26 -12.85
C LEU A 11 5.84 -3.89 -13.43
N ASP A 12 5.02 -3.92 -14.47
CA ASP A 12 4.35 -2.72 -14.96
C ASP A 12 3.19 -2.31 -14.03
N ASN A 13 2.56 -1.17 -14.32
CA ASN A 13 1.49 -0.65 -13.46
C ASN A 13 0.23 -1.54 -13.46
N ALA A 14 -0.03 -2.28 -14.55
CA ALA A 14 -1.19 -3.15 -14.63
C ALA A 14 -0.96 -4.44 -13.83
N GLN A 15 0.20 -5.06 -13.99
CA GLN A 15 0.60 -6.25 -13.23
C GLN A 15 0.71 -5.94 -11.73
N LEU A 16 1.16 -4.74 -11.39
CA LEU A 16 1.24 -4.31 -10.00
C LEU A 16 -0.14 -4.02 -9.42
N ALA A 17 -1.08 -3.47 -10.19
CA ALA A 17 -2.48 -3.35 -9.77
C ALA A 17 -3.13 -4.71 -9.52
N GLU A 18 -2.91 -5.67 -10.43
CA GLU A 18 -3.39 -7.04 -10.31
C GLU A 18 -2.85 -7.72 -9.03
N LEU A 19 -1.53 -7.61 -8.79
CA LEU A 19 -0.91 -8.15 -7.58
C LEU A 19 -1.53 -7.54 -6.32
N MET A 20 -1.68 -6.22 -6.26
CA MET A 20 -2.27 -5.54 -5.09
C MET A 20 -3.71 -5.99 -4.84
N ASN A 21 -4.50 -6.17 -5.91
CA ASN A 21 -5.86 -6.66 -5.80
C ASN A 21 -5.92 -8.11 -5.33
N PHE A 22 -5.02 -8.97 -5.81
CA PHE A 22 -4.87 -10.35 -5.32
C PHE A 22 -4.52 -10.39 -3.82
N LEU A 23 -3.61 -9.52 -3.36
CA LEU A 23 -3.29 -9.42 -1.94
C LEU A 23 -4.51 -9.00 -1.10
N ASN A 24 -5.28 -8.02 -1.59
CA ASN A 24 -6.50 -7.57 -0.92
C ASN A 24 -7.58 -8.66 -0.90
N GLU A 25 -7.75 -9.41 -1.99
CA GLU A 25 -8.71 -10.51 -2.04
C GLU A 25 -8.36 -11.60 -1.02
N LYS A 26 -7.08 -11.92 -0.88
CA LYS A 26 -6.63 -13.04 -0.05
C LYS A 26 -6.45 -12.69 1.43
N TRP A 27 -6.11 -11.44 1.76
CA TRP A 27 -5.78 -11.02 3.13
C TRP A 27 -6.32 -9.63 3.53
N GLY A 28 -7.05 -8.95 2.66
CA GLY A 28 -7.63 -7.63 2.93
C GLY A 28 -8.87 -7.69 3.84
N ASP A 29 -9.45 -6.51 4.07
CA ASP A 29 -10.69 -6.41 4.83
C ASP A 29 -11.86 -6.99 4.00
N PRO A 30 -12.67 -7.92 4.56
CA PRO A 30 -13.82 -8.50 3.87
C PRO A 30 -14.94 -7.50 3.55
N GLN A 31 -14.99 -6.32 4.20
CA GLN A 31 -15.90 -5.23 3.79
C GLN A 31 -15.52 -4.64 2.42
N GLY A 32 -14.29 -4.91 1.96
CA GLY A 32 -13.81 -4.55 0.64
C GLY A 32 -13.40 -3.08 0.53
N TYR A 33 -12.44 -2.84 -0.34
CA TYR A 33 -12.07 -1.52 -0.82
C TYR A 33 -12.15 -1.53 -2.35
N PRO A 34 -12.33 -0.37 -3.01
CA PRO A 34 -12.22 -0.29 -4.46
C PRO A 34 -10.91 -0.93 -4.94
N ALA A 35 -11.01 -1.73 -6.00
CA ALA A 35 -9.85 -2.35 -6.62
C ALA A 35 -8.90 -1.28 -7.15
N PHE A 36 -7.59 -1.50 -6.97
CA PHE A 36 -6.57 -0.64 -7.54
C PHE A 36 -6.64 -0.67 -9.06
N THR A 37 -6.54 0.52 -9.66
CA THR A 37 -6.40 0.70 -11.10
C THR A 37 -4.94 0.95 -11.49
N PRO A 38 -4.55 0.66 -12.75
CA PRO A 38 -3.19 0.96 -13.23
C PRO A 38 -2.84 2.45 -13.13
N GLN A 39 -3.82 3.34 -13.30
CA GLN A 39 -3.62 4.79 -13.23
C GLN A 39 -3.35 5.27 -11.80
N GLU A 40 -4.05 4.72 -10.82
CA GLU A 40 -3.77 4.99 -9.40
C GLU A 40 -2.40 4.45 -9.01
N VAL A 41 -2.04 3.24 -9.46
CA VAL A 41 -0.72 2.65 -9.21
C VAL A 41 0.38 3.53 -9.81
N LYS A 42 0.21 4.02 -11.04
CA LYS A 42 1.14 4.96 -11.65
C LYS A 42 1.30 6.22 -10.79
N THR A 43 0.20 6.84 -10.38
CA THR A 43 0.21 8.06 -9.56
C THR A 43 0.93 7.84 -8.22
N LEU A 44 0.66 6.72 -7.54
CA LEU A 44 1.30 6.36 -6.27
C LEU A 44 2.78 5.97 -6.43
N ARG A 45 3.17 5.47 -7.60
CA ARG A 45 4.55 5.14 -7.94
C ARG A 45 5.35 6.40 -8.25
N ASP A 46 4.74 7.37 -8.91
CA ASP A 46 5.35 8.66 -9.24
C ASP A 46 5.40 9.59 -8.01
N THR A 47 4.65 9.29 -6.94
CA THR A 47 4.68 10.06 -5.68
C THR A 47 5.96 9.74 -4.89
N PRO A 48 6.86 10.72 -4.68
CA PRO A 48 8.09 10.49 -3.95
C PRO A 48 7.79 10.26 -2.46
N VAL A 49 8.23 9.11 -1.95
CA VAL A 49 8.18 8.80 -0.50
C VAL A 49 9.61 8.71 0.01
N ALA A 50 10.12 9.85 0.50
CA ALA A 50 11.48 9.94 1.02
C ALA A 50 11.70 9.07 2.27
N ASP A 51 10.67 8.94 3.12
CA ASP A 51 10.73 8.13 4.34
C ASP A 51 9.41 7.35 4.52
N VAL A 52 9.47 6.07 4.15
CA VAL A 52 8.34 5.14 4.21
C VAL A 52 7.90 4.90 5.66
N VAL A 53 8.83 4.90 6.61
CA VAL A 53 8.54 4.65 8.04
C VAL A 53 7.79 5.84 8.63
N LYS A 54 8.30 7.05 8.41
CA LYS A 54 7.62 8.28 8.84
C LYS A 54 6.25 8.42 8.20
N TYR A 55 6.14 8.13 6.90
CA TYR A 55 4.87 8.19 6.19
C TYR A 55 3.85 7.18 6.75
N ARG A 56 4.28 5.93 7.01
CA ARG A 56 3.43 4.92 7.67
C ARG A 56 2.96 5.38 9.04
N ARG A 57 3.83 5.98 9.86
CA ARG A 57 3.43 6.48 11.19
C ARG A 57 2.36 7.57 11.12
N GLN A 58 2.44 8.46 10.13
CA GLN A 58 1.42 9.47 9.92
C GLN A 58 0.07 8.85 9.55
N LEU A 59 0.08 7.86 8.65
CA LEU A 59 -1.13 7.12 8.27
C LEU A 59 -1.75 6.38 9.46
N VAL A 60 -0.94 5.66 10.25
CA VAL A 60 -1.42 4.94 11.44
C VAL A 60 -2.04 5.91 12.46
N LYS A 61 -1.39 7.04 12.74
CA LYS A 61 -1.96 8.06 13.63
C LYS A 61 -3.31 8.57 13.15
N ARG A 62 -3.49 8.74 11.83
CA ARG A 62 -4.77 9.13 11.24
C ARG A 62 -5.81 8.02 11.40
N TYR A 63 -5.47 6.79 11.03
CA TYR A 63 -6.40 5.66 11.07
C TYR A 63 -6.84 5.31 12.50
N LEU A 64 -5.94 5.40 13.47
CA LEU A 64 -6.32 5.22 14.89
C LEU A 64 -7.29 6.31 15.38
N LYS A 65 -7.14 7.56 14.92
CA LYS A 65 -8.12 8.63 15.21
C LYS A 65 -9.48 8.37 14.56
N GLU A 66 -9.49 7.74 13.39
CA GLU A 66 -10.69 7.34 12.66
C GLU A 66 -11.30 6.02 13.18
N GLY A 67 -10.72 5.42 14.24
CA GLY A 67 -11.21 4.18 14.84
C GLY A 67 -10.86 2.92 14.05
N MET A 68 -10.02 3.02 13.02
CA MET A 68 -9.56 1.88 12.22
C MET A 68 -8.45 1.10 12.92
N LYS A 69 -8.50 -0.22 12.80
CA LYS A 69 -7.46 -1.13 13.30
C LYS A 69 -6.24 -1.10 12.38
N THR A 70 -5.05 -1.08 12.97
CA THR A 70 -3.78 -1.16 12.24
C THR A 70 -2.91 -2.25 12.84
N ALA A 71 -2.15 -2.97 12.01
CA ALA A 71 -1.21 -3.98 12.49
C ALA A 71 -0.04 -3.37 13.30
N ASP A 72 0.45 -4.14 14.28
CA ASP A 72 1.64 -3.81 15.05
C ASP A 72 2.84 -3.60 14.15
N TYR A 73 3.71 -2.67 14.52
CA TYR A 73 4.86 -2.30 13.72
C TYR A 73 6.16 -2.67 14.45
N PRO A 74 6.96 -3.60 13.92
CA PRO A 74 8.11 -4.15 14.64
C PRO A 74 9.36 -3.26 14.59
N TRP A 75 9.34 -2.15 13.83
CA TRP A 75 10.52 -1.27 13.68
C TRP A 75 10.39 0.00 14.55
N PRO A 76 11.47 0.39 15.28
CA PRO A 76 11.48 1.52 16.20
C PRO A 76 11.28 2.85 15.48
#